data_AF-F0UYY1-F1
#
_entry.id   AF-F0UYY1-F1
#
_cell.length_a   1.000
_cell.length_b   1.000
_cell.length_c   1.000
_cell.angle_alpha   90.00
_cell.angle_beta   90.00
_cell.angle_gamma   90.00
#
_symmetry.space_group_name_H-M   'P 1'
#
loop_
_entity.id
_entity.type
_entity.pdbx_description
1 polymer ?
#
loop_
_entity_poly.entity_id
_entity_poly.type
_entity_poly.pdbx_seq_one_letter_code
_entity_poly.pdbx_strand_id
1 'polypeptide(L)'
;MKLNKITLGILSLSIATTTFATDVNNSKPNDYGTLVKIEQKLFNNANTLKTTTPIKHVVIIFQENNSFDRYFGMYPNAKNSEGEPKFVAKENTPNVNGLTKQLLENNPNTKNPYRLDRNFQPCSQNHEYHQEISSFNGGLMNKFVEHGGHDNDT
;
A
#
# COMPACT_ATOMS: atom_id res chain seq x y z
N MET A 1 7.18 9.72 -80.27
CA MET A 1 7.46 9.03 -79.01
C MET A 1 6.80 9.83 -77.87
N LYS A 2 5.60 9.45 -77.43
CA LYS A 2 4.83 10.16 -76.38
C LYS A 2 4.95 9.37 -75.07
N LEU A 3 5.52 9.98 -74.04
CA LEU A 3 5.57 9.44 -72.68
C LEU A 3 4.24 9.78 -71.96
N ASN A 4 3.51 8.77 -71.51
CA ASN A 4 2.38 8.93 -70.59
C ASN A 4 2.92 9.01 -69.15
N LYS A 5 2.70 10.14 -68.47
CA LYS A 5 2.92 10.27 -67.03
C LYS A 5 1.71 9.71 -66.29
N ILE A 6 1.92 8.70 -65.46
CA ILE A 6 0.93 8.18 -64.51
C ILE A 6 1.13 8.94 -63.20
N THR A 7 0.15 9.74 -62.81
CA THR A 7 0.12 10.43 -61.51
C THR A 7 -0.55 9.51 -60.49
N LEU A 8 0.18 9.08 -59.46
CA LEU A 8 -0.33 8.31 -58.35
C LEU A 8 -0.85 9.26 -57.27
N GLY A 9 -2.16 9.34 -57.07
CA GLY A 9 -2.78 10.12 -55.98
C GLY A 9 -2.83 9.29 -54.71
N ILE A 10 -2.17 9.74 -53.64
CA ILE A 10 -2.22 9.11 -52.32
C ILE A 10 -3.43 9.69 -51.58
N LEU A 11 -4.43 8.87 -51.29
CA LEU A 11 -5.59 9.24 -50.48
C LEU A 11 -5.24 8.98 -49.00
N SER A 12 -4.97 10.03 -48.24
CA SER A 12 -4.76 9.91 -46.79
C SER A 12 -6.11 9.83 -46.07
N LEU A 13 -6.42 8.68 -45.48
CA LEU A 13 -7.58 8.49 -44.61
C LEU A 13 -7.17 8.79 -43.16
N SER A 14 -7.56 9.95 -42.64
CA SER A 14 -7.40 10.29 -41.23
C SER A 14 -8.59 9.74 -40.42
N ILE A 15 -8.34 8.70 -39.63
CA ILE A 15 -9.31 8.19 -38.67
C ILE A 15 -9.22 9.06 -37.42
N ALA A 16 -10.23 9.89 -37.17
CA ALA A 16 -10.39 10.56 -35.89
C ALA A 16 -10.91 9.53 -34.87
N THR A 17 -10.08 9.14 -33.92
CA THR A 17 -10.52 8.34 -32.78
C THR A 17 -11.22 9.25 -31.77
N THR A 18 -12.56 9.21 -31.73
CA THR A 18 -13.32 9.79 -30.63
C THR A 18 -13.24 8.84 -29.44
N THR A 19 -12.42 9.19 -28.44
CA THR A 19 -12.40 8.50 -27.15
C THR A 19 -13.64 8.93 -26.37
N PHE A 20 -14.63 8.05 -26.24
CA PHE A 20 -15.71 8.23 -25.27
C PHE A 20 -15.20 7.73 -23.91
N ALA A 21 -14.72 8.64 -23.06
CA ALA A 21 -14.62 8.36 -21.64
C ALA A 21 -16.03 8.55 -21.04
N THR A 22 -16.68 7.46 -20.64
CA THR A 22 -17.87 7.56 -19.81
C THR A 22 -17.40 7.82 -18.38
N ASP A 23 -17.58 9.04 -17.88
CA ASP A 23 -17.38 9.33 -16.46
C ASP A 23 -18.28 8.41 -15.62
N VAL A 24 -17.67 7.55 -14.80
CA VAL A 24 -18.39 6.71 -13.85
C VAL A 24 -18.91 7.63 -12.75
N ASN A 25 -20.15 8.08 -12.89
CA ASN A 25 -20.80 8.92 -11.88
C ASN A 25 -21.38 8.07 -10.75
N ASN A 26 -20.57 7.84 -9.71
CA ASN A 26 -20.96 7.13 -8.47
C ASN A 26 -21.77 8.01 -7.49
N SER A 27 -22.38 9.11 -7.93
CA SER A 27 -23.23 9.96 -7.05
C SER A 27 -24.46 9.23 -6.52
N LYS A 28 -24.84 8.10 -7.13
CA LYS A 28 -25.91 7.22 -6.68
C LYS A 28 -25.40 5.77 -6.67
N PRO A 29 -25.90 4.91 -5.76
CA PRO A 29 -25.62 3.48 -5.81
C PRO A 29 -26.02 2.89 -7.17
N ASN A 30 -25.21 1.97 -7.67
CA ASN A 30 -25.52 1.23 -8.89
C ASN A 30 -26.73 0.31 -8.67
N ASP A 31 -27.39 -0.03 -9.78
CA ASP A 31 -28.33 -1.14 -9.79
C ASP A 31 -27.56 -2.46 -9.59
N TYR A 32 -27.92 -3.20 -8.55
CA TYR A 32 -27.30 -4.48 -8.20
C TYR A 32 -27.90 -5.67 -8.97
N GLY A 33 -28.83 -5.42 -9.90
CA GLY A 33 -29.41 -6.43 -10.78
C GLY A 33 -30.50 -7.27 -10.11
N THR A 34 -30.64 -8.53 -10.54
CA THR A 34 -31.75 -9.40 -10.13
C THR A 34 -31.68 -9.77 -8.65
N LEU A 35 -32.74 -9.46 -7.91
CA LEU A 35 -32.89 -9.87 -6.52
C LEU A 35 -33.21 -11.36 -6.42
N VAL A 36 -32.37 -12.08 -5.69
CA VAL A 36 -32.58 -13.50 -5.39
C VAL A 36 -33.51 -13.64 -4.18
N LYS A 37 -34.33 -14.70 -4.15
CA LYS A 37 -35.20 -15.00 -3.01
C LYS A 37 -34.33 -15.33 -1.79
N ILE A 38 -34.56 -14.63 -0.68
CA ILE A 38 -33.74 -14.78 0.54
C ILE A 38 -34.10 -16.11 1.22
N GLU A 39 -33.09 -16.95 1.46
CA GLU A 39 -33.18 -18.09 2.37
C GLU A 39 -32.58 -17.69 3.72
N GLN A 40 -33.40 -17.69 4.77
CA GLN A 40 -32.93 -17.43 6.13
C GLN A 40 -32.52 -18.75 6.79
N LYS A 41 -31.24 -18.87 7.13
CA LYS A 41 -30.66 -20.06 7.75
C LYS A 41 -29.98 -19.71 9.07
N LEU A 42 -30.33 -20.45 10.13
CA LEU A 42 -29.62 -20.37 11.40
C LEU A 42 -28.45 -21.36 11.37
N PHE A 43 -27.25 -20.87 11.69
CA PHE A 43 -26.05 -21.71 11.81
C PHE A 43 -25.88 -22.23 13.24
N ASN A 44 -25.23 -23.40 13.37
CA ASN A 44 -24.89 -23.98 14.66
C ASN A 44 -23.88 -23.09 15.42
N ASN A 45 -23.85 -23.21 16.75
CA ASN A 45 -22.89 -22.50 17.59
C ASN A 45 -21.44 -22.90 17.22
N ALA A 46 -20.55 -21.91 17.07
CA ALA A 46 -19.17 -22.14 16.65
C ALA A 46 -18.38 -23.11 17.56
N ASN A 47 -18.74 -23.23 18.84
CA ASN A 47 -18.12 -24.20 19.75
C ASN A 47 -18.36 -25.67 19.35
N THR A 48 -19.39 -25.93 18.54
CA THR A 48 -19.74 -27.28 18.04
C THR A 48 -19.02 -27.65 16.74
N LEU A 49 -18.36 -26.69 16.09
CA LEU A 49 -17.66 -26.92 14.83
C LEU A 49 -16.37 -27.72 15.05
N LYS A 50 -16.08 -28.66 14.14
CA LYS A 50 -14.81 -29.40 14.11
C LYS A 50 -13.72 -28.49 13.55
N THR A 51 -12.62 -28.34 14.29
CA THR A 51 -11.47 -27.48 13.94
C THR A 51 -10.18 -28.29 14.03
N THR A 52 -9.17 -27.97 13.21
CA THR A 52 -7.85 -28.62 13.25
C THR A 52 -7.07 -28.26 14.51
N THR A 53 -7.26 -27.04 15.01
CA THR A 53 -6.64 -26.55 16.26
C THR A 53 -7.71 -26.37 17.35
N PRO A 54 -7.32 -26.12 18.61
CA PRO A 54 -8.27 -25.77 19.67
C PRO A 54 -9.00 -24.43 19.46
N ILE A 55 -8.55 -23.59 18.53
CA ILE A 55 -9.14 -22.27 18.28
C ILE A 55 -10.52 -22.42 17.65
N LYS A 56 -11.56 -21.98 18.36
CA LYS A 56 -12.96 -21.95 17.88
C LYS A 56 -13.37 -20.62 17.28
N HIS A 57 -12.73 -19.54 17.71
CA HIS A 57 -13.06 -18.17 17.33
C HIS A 57 -11.77 -17.45 16.98
N VAL A 58 -11.70 -16.90 15.79
CA VAL A 58 -10.63 -15.99 15.39
C VAL A 58 -11.19 -14.57 15.34
N VAL A 59 -10.51 -13.64 16.00
CA VAL A 59 -10.82 -12.21 15.93
C VAL A 59 -9.69 -11.54 15.18
N ILE A 60 -10.00 -10.98 14.01
CA ILE A 60 -9.02 -10.32 13.15
C ILE A 60 -9.16 -8.82 13.37
N ILE A 61 -8.12 -8.20 13.93
CA ILE A 61 -8.02 -6.74 14.08
C ILE A 61 -7.24 -6.21 12.88
N PHE A 62 -7.93 -5.55 11.95
CA PHE A 62 -7.36 -5.10 10.70
C PHE A 62 -6.97 -3.62 10.78
N GLN A 63 -5.74 -3.37 11.23
CA GLN A 63 -5.17 -2.02 11.37
C GLN A 63 -4.65 -1.48 10.02
N GLU A 64 -4.40 -0.17 9.96
CA GLU A 64 -4.15 0.53 8.69
C GLU A 64 -2.75 1.17 8.60
N ASN A 65 -2.24 1.21 7.36
CA ASN A 65 -1.22 2.13 6.84
C ASN A 65 0.11 2.28 7.61
N ASN A 66 0.64 1.20 8.20
CA ASN A 66 1.97 1.22 8.81
C ASN A 66 2.79 -0.01 8.38
N SER A 67 4.02 0.22 7.90
CA SER A 67 4.97 -0.85 7.61
C SER A 67 5.55 -1.45 8.90
N PHE A 68 6.12 -2.65 8.78
CA PHE A 68 6.76 -3.32 9.93
C PHE A 68 7.86 -2.45 10.55
N ASP A 69 8.80 -1.93 9.74
CA ASP A 69 9.91 -1.13 10.25
C ASP A 69 9.47 0.17 10.93
N ARG A 70 8.33 0.74 10.53
CA ARG A 70 7.78 1.95 11.16
C ARG A 70 7.32 1.70 12.60
N TYR A 71 6.72 0.55 12.89
CA TYR A 71 6.22 0.23 14.25
C TYR A 71 7.19 -0.60 15.08
N PHE A 72 7.91 -1.54 14.45
CA PHE A 72 8.72 -2.54 15.12
C PHE A 72 10.18 -2.58 14.65
N GLY A 73 10.59 -1.73 13.71
CA GLY A 73 11.97 -1.71 13.22
C GLY A 73 13.00 -1.42 14.31
N MET A 74 12.62 -0.66 15.35
CA MET A 74 13.45 -0.41 16.54
C MET A 74 13.08 -1.24 17.77
N TYR A 75 12.16 -2.20 17.64
CA TYR A 75 11.86 -3.10 18.74
C TYR A 75 13.09 -3.97 19.07
N PRO A 76 13.46 -4.15 20.36
CA PRO A 76 12.75 -3.73 21.57
C PRO A 76 13.38 -2.49 22.25
N ASN A 77 14.08 -1.62 21.52
CA ASN A 77 14.82 -0.49 22.06
C ASN A 77 14.04 0.83 21.95
N ALA A 78 13.57 1.36 23.09
CA ALA A 78 12.88 2.65 23.15
C ALA A 78 13.78 3.76 23.72
N LYS A 79 13.59 5.00 23.25
CA LYS A 79 14.34 6.19 23.71
C LYS A 79 14.06 6.53 25.19
N ASN A 80 12.84 6.23 25.68
CA ASN A 80 12.42 6.51 27.07
C ASN A 80 12.68 7.97 27.50
N SER A 81 12.26 8.92 26.67
CA SER A 81 12.40 10.35 27.03
C SER A 81 11.52 10.69 28.23
N GLU A 82 11.96 11.65 29.04
CA GLU A 82 11.20 12.09 30.22
C GLU A 82 9.79 12.55 29.82
N GLY A 83 8.78 12.10 30.57
CA GLY A 83 7.36 12.38 30.29
C GLY A 83 6.70 11.47 29.24
N GLU A 84 7.45 10.66 28.50
CA GLU A 84 6.89 9.63 27.62
C GLU A 84 6.65 8.30 28.36
N PRO A 85 5.68 7.46 27.92
CA PRO A 85 5.54 6.11 28.43
C PRO A 85 6.82 5.29 28.28
N LYS A 86 7.35 4.78 29.40
CA LYS A 86 8.59 4.01 29.42
C LYS A 86 8.36 2.58 28.92
N PHE A 87 9.25 2.10 28.07
CA PHE A 87 9.34 0.71 27.65
C PHE A 87 10.74 0.15 27.96
N VAL A 88 10.76 -1.00 28.62
CA VAL A 88 11.99 -1.78 28.88
C VAL A 88 11.70 -3.21 28.46
N ALA A 89 12.56 -3.74 27.59
CA ALA A 89 12.46 -5.12 27.13
C ALA A 89 12.57 -6.10 28.31
N LYS A 90 11.82 -7.20 28.25
CA LYS A 90 12.00 -8.31 29.19
C LYS A 90 13.32 -9.02 28.89
N GLU A 91 13.87 -9.71 29.89
CA GLU A 91 14.97 -10.64 29.66
C GLU A 91 14.56 -11.69 28.62
N ASN A 92 15.50 -12.09 27.75
CA ASN A 92 15.27 -13.07 26.68
C ASN A 92 14.23 -12.65 25.63
N THR A 93 13.96 -11.34 25.48
CA THR A 93 13.16 -10.83 24.36
C THR A 93 13.83 -11.21 23.04
N PRO A 94 13.13 -11.91 22.12
CA PRO A 94 13.70 -12.27 20.82
C PRO A 94 14.01 -11.05 19.95
N ASN A 95 15.00 -11.17 19.09
CA ASN A 95 15.28 -10.17 18.07
C ASN A 95 14.26 -10.23 16.93
N VAL A 96 14.07 -9.10 16.26
CA VAL A 96 13.30 -8.99 15.02
C VAL A 96 14.23 -8.70 13.85
N ASN A 97 13.80 -9.00 12.63
CA ASN A 97 14.45 -8.50 11.43
C ASN A 97 14.04 -7.03 11.21
N GLY A 98 14.72 -6.12 11.91
CA GLY A 98 14.40 -4.68 11.90
C GLY A 98 15.55 -3.81 11.40
N LEU A 99 15.55 -2.55 11.85
CA LEU A 99 16.52 -1.53 11.45
C LEU A 99 17.83 -1.72 12.22
N THR A 100 18.80 -2.34 11.54
CA THR A 100 20.16 -2.51 12.05
C THR A 100 20.92 -1.17 12.08
N LYS A 101 22.07 -1.13 12.76
CA LYS A 101 22.96 0.04 12.77
C LYS A 101 23.30 0.51 11.34
N GLN A 102 23.58 -0.42 10.43
CA GLN A 102 23.88 -0.13 9.04
C GLN A 102 22.69 0.53 8.32
N LEU A 103 21.46 0.06 8.56
CA LEU A 103 20.27 0.66 7.96
C LEU A 103 19.92 2.02 8.55
N LEU A 104 20.31 2.29 9.80
CA LEU A 104 20.13 3.59 10.46
C LEU A 104 21.16 4.64 9.99
N GLU A 105 22.40 4.22 9.75
CA GLU A 105 23.51 5.14 9.45
C GLU A 105 23.85 5.22 7.96
N ASN A 106 23.57 4.16 7.19
CA ASN A 106 23.94 4.01 5.79
C ASN A 106 22.80 3.38 4.98
N ASN A 107 21.58 3.90 5.16
CA ASN A 107 20.44 3.47 4.37
C ASN A 107 20.66 3.77 2.88
N PRO A 108 20.19 2.92 1.96
CA PRO A 108 20.37 3.18 0.53
C PRO A 108 19.43 4.28 0.00
N ASN A 109 18.38 4.66 0.72
CA ASN A 109 17.55 5.82 0.38
C ASN A 109 18.31 7.13 0.61
N THR A 110 17.85 8.20 -0.02
CA THR A 110 18.46 9.55 0.09
C THR A 110 18.36 10.16 1.50
N LYS A 111 17.53 9.61 2.38
CA LYS A 111 17.40 9.97 3.78
C LYS A 111 17.41 8.72 4.67
N ASN A 112 18.26 8.72 5.69
CA ASN A 112 18.29 7.67 6.71
C ASN A 112 17.01 7.63 7.56
N PRO A 113 16.62 6.46 8.10
CA PRO A 113 15.54 6.35 9.08
C PRO A 113 15.80 7.24 10.30
N TYR A 114 14.72 7.78 10.87
CA TYR A 114 14.79 8.65 12.06
C TYR A 114 13.58 8.41 12.96
N ARG A 115 13.73 8.70 14.25
CA ARG A 115 12.64 8.57 15.23
C ARG A 115 11.62 9.69 15.03
N LEU A 116 10.37 9.33 14.76
CA LEU A 116 9.24 10.25 14.83
C LEU A 116 8.91 10.56 16.31
N ASP A 117 8.59 11.83 16.59
CA ASP A 117 8.07 12.22 17.91
C ASP A 117 6.60 11.79 18.08
N ARG A 118 6.14 11.71 19.33
CA ARG A 118 4.75 11.39 19.65
C ARG A 118 3.82 12.61 19.46
N ASN A 119 4.37 13.82 19.49
CA ASN A 119 3.61 15.06 19.70
C ASN A 119 3.07 15.74 18.43
N PHE A 120 2.96 15.02 17.31
CA PHE A 120 2.47 15.58 16.06
C PHE A 120 1.56 14.62 15.31
N GLN A 121 0.77 15.16 14.38
CA GLN A 121 -0.05 14.36 13.47
C GLN A 121 0.82 13.86 12.32
N PRO A 122 1.06 12.54 12.19
CA PRO A 122 1.79 12.01 11.04
C PRO A 122 1.03 12.25 9.74
N CYS A 123 1.76 12.62 8.70
CA CYS A 123 1.22 12.67 7.34
C CYS A 123 1.01 11.25 6.79
N SER A 124 0.05 11.08 5.87
CA SER A 124 -0.10 9.83 5.10
C SER A 124 0.92 9.82 3.97
N GLN A 125 1.64 8.71 3.81
CA GLN A 125 2.56 8.52 2.69
C GLN A 125 1.81 8.00 1.46
N ASN A 126 2.43 8.07 0.29
CA ASN A 126 1.88 7.48 -0.92
C ASN A 126 1.93 5.95 -0.81
N HIS A 127 0.75 5.34 -0.94
CA HIS A 127 0.53 3.89 -0.90
C HIS A 127 -0.23 3.43 -2.16
N GLU A 128 -0.05 4.16 -3.27
CA GLU A 128 -0.49 3.72 -4.59
C GLU A 128 0.35 2.54 -5.06
N TYR A 129 -0.33 1.56 -5.65
CA TYR A 129 0.25 0.30 -6.08
C TYR A 129 1.55 0.47 -6.91
N HIS A 130 1.55 1.36 -7.90
CA HIS A 130 2.73 1.56 -8.76
C HIS A 130 3.86 2.34 -8.08
N GLN A 131 3.53 3.20 -7.10
CA GLN A 131 4.52 3.97 -6.37
C GLN A 131 5.24 3.11 -5.33
N GLU A 132 4.54 2.15 -4.71
CA GLU A 132 5.19 1.15 -3.86
C GLU A 132 6.17 0.29 -4.67
N ILE A 133 5.78 -0.19 -5.84
CA ILE A 133 6.68 -0.95 -6.73
C ILE A 133 7.91 -0.10 -7.11
N SER A 134 7.69 1.17 -7.44
CA SER A 134 8.78 2.10 -7.80
C SER A 134 9.70 2.37 -6.61
N SER A 135 9.17 2.50 -5.39
CA SER A 135 9.94 2.66 -4.15
C SER A 135 10.87 1.47 -3.88
N PHE A 136 10.38 0.25 -4.14
CA PHE A 136 11.14 -0.99 -3.97
C PHE A 136 12.27 -1.12 -5.00
N ASN A 137 12.14 -0.46 -6.16
CA ASN A 137 13.16 -0.32 -7.19
C ASN A 137 13.88 -1.66 -7.52
N GLY A 138 13.11 -2.68 -7.89
CA GLY A 138 13.64 -3.99 -8.27
C GLY A 138 14.40 -4.74 -7.16
N GLY A 139 14.14 -4.40 -5.89
CA GLY A 139 14.79 -5.01 -4.73
C GLY A 139 16.00 -4.24 -4.19
N LEU A 140 16.34 -3.09 -4.79
CA LEU A 140 17.36 -2.18 -4.23
C LEU A 140 16.87 -1.44 -2.98
N MET A 141 15.55 -1.31 -2.81
CA MET A 141 14.90 -0.73 -1.63
C MET A 141 15.35 0.70 -1.31
N ASN A 142 15.56 1.53 -2.34
CA ASN A 142 16.30 2.79 -2.24
C ASN A 142 15.61 4.02 -2.85
N LYS A 143 14.29 3.93 -3.13
CA LYS A 143 13.52 5.03 -3.74
C LYS A 143 12.25 5.42 -2.97
N PHE A 144 12.21 5.16 -1.66
CA PHE A 144 11.07 5.47 -0.81
C PHE A 144 10.89 6.98 -0.56
N VAL A 145 11.97 7.78 -0.60
CA VAL A 145 11.84 9.24 -0.49
C VAL A 145 11.21 9.80 -1.77
N GLU A 146 11.62 9.28 -2.92
CA GLU A 146 11.18 9.74 -4.23
C GLU A 146 9.74 9.33 -4.59
N HIS A 147 9.28 8.16 -4.13
CA HIS A 147 7.96 7.62 -4.51
C HIS A 147 6.99 7.43 -3.34
N GLY A 148 7.46 7.53 -2.08
CA GLY A 148 6.61 7.42 -0.89
C GLY A 148 6.04 8.75 -0.40
N GLY A 149 6.51 9.88 -0.93
CA GLY A 149 5.95 11.21 -0.69
C GLY A 149 4.71 11.47 -1.55
N HIS A 150 3.92 12.47 -1.17
CA HIS A 150 2.93 13.06 -2.08
C HIS A 150 3.59 14.24 -2.78
N ASP A 151 3.25 14.50 -4.05
CA ASP A 151 3.85 15.55 -4.89
C ASP A 151 3.68 16.99 -4.34
N ASN A 152 2.97 17.18 -3.23
CA ASN A 152 2.65 18.47 -2.64
C ASN A 152 3.36 18.79 -1.31
N ASP A 153 4.30 17.95 -0.86
CA ASP A 153 5.08 18.17 0.38
C ASP A 153 6.46 18.83 0.11
N THR A 154 6.56 19.69 -0.91
CA THR A 154 7.71 20.60 -1.16
C THR A 154 7.41 22.03 -0.75
#